data_AF-A0A0P4W070-F1
#
_entry.id   AF-A0A0P4W070-F1
#
_cell.length_a   1.000
_cell.length_b   1.000
_cell.length_c   1.000
_cell.angle_alpha   90.00
_cell.angle_beta   90.00
_cell.angle_gamma   90.00
#
_symmetry.space_group_name_H-M   'P 1'
#
loop_
_entity.id
_entity.type
_entity.pdbx_description
1 polymer ?
#
loop_
_entity_poly.entity_id
_entity_poly.type
_entity_poly.pdbx_seq_one_letter_code
_entity_poly.pdbx_strand_id
1 'polypeptide(L)'
;MSEKVRRGQLSYWVSLKDGAESVDPRLQRNSSVLEAIPYFCTTANLQSAVVYLSQELQGMGLGCPLIETEGQRVNLVALVNACWEVTQLYRASVRDTSSLQEQHRRNAADINHFQTSIKDLRGEVNEKERLIGEAQEKERRATIGSRSLATKLKTEKEEVRRLNSILQQREAQHQHELKKKEMENDQLKNRLHRLISAEIRQPAVTLSAKMTRANRSRAKWKTEASSARHEEELYKQVLGHYEACVAQLTDENDQLKSSLLRISSQMAKIGEKYCKVDTQELPVGDMNISMTSSAFSTDSLENFVTNQEFSACKDRLQETFDKNMKALIQFLEEAQKTDNNDENQLKEDLEDFKRQLKATNEELTTYKLAVEKYDPEKAGEVESSFLVEGRNIEEEAFLEKERQNLMKEREILENEKRIFTEATIRLNRERASFEAEKAELLKEQFLQDLPATLEADLIAGGHESGGSLSSGSIGEIFDSPQCMVAVPNITSPSRNIMYIEGPPVVLSPSRLSKQQHDSNKGRGSSRRL
;
A
#
# COMPACT_ATOMS: atom_id res chain seq x y z
N MET A 1 40.58 -9.46 48.37
CA MET A 1 39.39 -10.34 48.24
C MET A 1 38.58 -9.77 47.08
N SER A 2 38.87 -10.14 45.83
CA SER A 2 38.43 -11.38 45.12
C SER A 2 36.91 -11.35 44.92
N GLU A 3 36.30 -11.46 43.74
CA GLU A 3 36.57 -12.26 42.52
C GLU A 3 36.06 -11.48 41.27
N LYS A 4 36.79 -11.34 40.15
CA LYS A 4 36.99 -12.28 39.02
C LYS A 4 35.72 -12.94 38.46
N VAL A 5 35.17 -12.40 37.37
CA VAL A 5 34.68 -13.21 36.23
C VAL A 5 35.10 -12.53 34.91
N ARG A 6 35.81 -13.30 34.08
CA ARG A 6 36.38 -12.92 32.79
C ARG A 6 35.29 -12.79 31.73
N ARG A 7 35.41 -11.79 30.85
CA ARG A 7 35.04 -11.93 29.42
C ARG A 7 36.09 -11.18 28.60
N GLY A 8 36.86 -11.94 27.83
CA GLY A 8 37.85 -11.41 26.89
C GLY A 8 37.16 -10.88 25.65
N GLN A 9 37.30 -9.58 25.41
CA GLN A 9 37.14 -9.00 24.08
C GLN A 9 38.54 -8.93 23.46
N LEU A 10 38.79 -9.74 22.43
CA LEU A 10 39.87 -9.47 21.49
C LEU A 10 39.29 -8.55 20.42
N SER A 11 39.63 -7.27 20.51
CA SER A 11 39.37 -6.28 19.47
C SER A 11 40.36 -6.48 18.32
N TYR A 12 39.89 -7.06 17.22
CA TYR A 12 40.60 -6.97 15.94
C TYR A 12 40.20 -5.65 15.26
N TRP A 13 41.12 -4.70 15.28
CA TRP A 13 41.09 -3.54 14.39
C TRP A 13 41.44 -4.03 12.98
N VAL A 14 40.43 -4.17 12.12
CA VAL A 14 40.64 -4.28 10.68
C VAL A 14 40.69 -2.86 10.13
N SER A 15 41.92 -2.40 9.88
CA SER A 15 42.15 -1.16 9.14
C SER A 15 41.82 -1.43 7.66
N LEU A 16 40.71 -0.86 7.21
CA LEU A 16 40.41 -0.66 5.79
C LEU A 16 41.55 0.17 5.19
N LYS A 17 42.33 -0.43 4.29
CA LYS A 17 43.05 0.32 3.26
C LYS A 17 42.71 -0.27 1.91
N ASP A 18 42.53 0.66 0.99
CA ASP A 18 41.94 0.54 -0.33
C ASP A 18 42.67 -0.41 -1.27
N GLY A 19 41.97 -0.70 -2.36
CA GLY A 19 42.39 -1.55 -3.46
C GLY A 19 43.82 -1.28 -3.92
N ALA A 20 44.60 -2.35 -3.88
CA ALA A 20 45.66 -2.61 -4.82
C ALA A 20 45.74 -4.13 -4.94
N GLU A 21 45.68 -4.62 -6.18
CA GLU A 21 45.91 -6.00 -6.55
C GLU A 21 47.20 -6.51 -5.88
N SER A 22 47.07 -7.22 -4.76
CA SER A 22 48.21 -7.91 -4.15
C SER A 22 48.31 -9.26 -4.82
N VAL A 23 49.04 -9.28 -5.93
CA VAL A 23 49.60 -10.50 -6.50
C VAL A 23 50.32 -11.24 -5.37
N ASP A 24 49.83 -12.42 -5.03
CA ASP A 24 50.37 -13.28 -3.99
C ASP A 24 51.84 -13.60 -4.33
N PRO A 25 52.85 -13.11 -3.58
CA PRO A 25 54.25 -13.16 -4.00
C PRO A 25 54.88 -14.56 -3.83
N ARG A 26 54.07 -15.57 -3.51
CA ARG A 26 54.52 -16.95 -3.27
C ARG A 26 54.28 -17.90 -4.45
N LEU A 27 53.69 -17.41 -5.54
CA LEU A 27 53.45 -18.19 -6.77
C LEU A 27 54.15 -17.63 -8.02
N GLN A 28 55.06 -16.66 -7.88
CA GLN A 28 56.11 -16.50 -8.88
C GLN A 28 57.20 -17.54 -8.59
N ARG A 29 57.12 -18.68 -9.28
CA ARG A 29 58.36 -19.41 -9.60
C ARG A 29 59.22 -18.44 -10.39
N ASN A 30 60.17 -17.83 -9.68
CA ASN A 30 61.26 -17.06 -10.24
C ASN A 30 62.06 -17.96 -11.18
N SER A 31 61.65 -18.03 -12.44
CA SER A 31 62.46 -18.61 -13.52
C SER A 31 63.63 -17.67 -13.90
N SER A 32 63.75 -16.50 -13.27
CA SER A 32 64.76 -15.49 -13.54
C SER A 32 65.87 -15.37 -12.48
N VAL A 33 65.87 -16.21 -11.43
CA VAL A 33 66.95 -16.25 -10.42
C VAL A 33 67.59 -17.63 -10.39
N LEU A 34 68.18 -18.01 -11.53
CA LEU A 34 69.27 -19.00 -11.57
C LEU A 34 70.59 -18.22 -11.63
N GLU A 35 70.81 -17.37 -10.62
CA GLU A 35 72.17 -16.99 -10.26
C GLU A 35 72.87 -18.30 -9.89
N ALA A 36 73.97 -18.63 -10.58
CA ALA A 36 74.62 -19.93 -10.50
C ALA A 36 74.96 -20.26 -9.04
N ILE A 37 74.15 -21.14 -8.44
CA ILE A 37 74.39 -21.66 -7.10
C ILE A 37 75.79 -22.29 -7.13
N PRO A 38 76.75 -21.82 -6.29
CA PRO A 38 78.08 -22.42 -6.27
C PRO A 38 77.93 -23.90 -5.99
N TYR A 39 78.59 -24.73 -6.80
CA TYR A 39 78.48 -26.19 -6.71
C TYR A 39 78.74 -26.63 -5.27
N PHE A 40 77.72 -27.25 -4.65
CA PHE A 40 77.76 -27.73 -3.26
C PHE A 40 78.95 -28.67 -3.01
N CYS A 41 79.33 -29.46 -4.01
CA CYS A 41 80.44 -30.40 -3.96
C CYS A 41 81.48 -30.10 -5.06
N THR A 42 82.75 -30.10 -4.67
CA THR A 42 83.97 -29.96 -5.47
C THR A 42 84.96 -31.05 -5.06
N THR A 43 85.97 -31.33 -5.88
CA THR A 43 86.97 -32.38 -5.59
C THR A 43 87.76 -32.13 -4.30
N ALA A 44 87.87 -30.87 -3.88
CA ALA A 44 88.58 -30.47 -2.65
C ALA A 44 87.73 -30.60 -1.38
N ASN A 45 86.39 -30.60 -1.47
CA ASN A 45 85.49 -30.58 -0.30
C ASN A 45 84.54 -31.79 -0.21
N LEU A 46 84.72 -32.82 -1.05
CA LEU A 46 83.87 -34.00 -1.15
C LEU A 46 83.62 -34.68 0.21
N GLN A 47 84.67 -34.89 1.02
CA GLN A 47 84.56 -35.55 2.32
C GLN A 47 83.66 -34.77 3.28
N SER A 48 83.88 -33.46 3.36
CA SER A 48 83.11 -32.54 4.22
C SER A 48 81.67 -32.39 3.74
N ALA A 49 81.45 -32.34 2.43
CA ALA A 49 80.14 -32.25 1.81
C ALA A 49 79.30 -33.51 2.05
N VAL A 50 79.89 -34.70 2.02
CA VAL A 50 79.20 -35.97 2.31
C VAL A 50 78.83 -36.08 3.79
N VAL A 51 79.71 -35.67 4.71
CA VAL A 51 79.38 -35.61 6.15
C VAL A 51 78.21 -34.66 6.39
N TYR A 52 78.25 -33.45 5.81
CA TYR A 52 77.18 -32.47 5.95
C TYR A 52 75.86 -32.98 5.33
N LEU A 53 75.90 -33.56 4.14
CA LEU A 53 74.73 -34.16 3.51
C LEU A 53 74.14 -35.29 4.36
N SER A 54 74.99 -36.15 4.95
CA SER A 54 74.54 -37.21 5.85
C SER A 54 73.85 -36.65 7.11
N GLN A 55 74.34 -35.53 7.66
CA GLN A 55 73.72 -34.85 8.80
C GLN A 55 72.37 -34.21 8.42
N GLU A 56 72.28 -33.57 7.27
CA GLU A 56 71.03 -32.97 6.76
C GLU A 56 69.97 -34.04 6.47
N LEU A 57 70.36 -35.15 5.83
CA LEU A 57 69.49 -36.31 5.62
C LEU A 57 68.99 -36.87 6.95
N GLN A 58 69.88 -37.00 7.94
CA GLN A 58 69.49 -37.46 9.28
C GLN A 58 68.58 -36.46 10.00
N GLY A 59 68.77 -35.16 9.81
CA GLY A 59 67.88 -34.11 10.30
C GLY A 59 66.50 -34.16 9.65
N MET A 60 66.40 -34.60 8.39
CA MET A 60 65.15 -34.89 7.70
C MET A 60 64.54 -36.25 8.07
N GLY A 61 65.18 -37.01 8.98
CA GLY A 61 64.73 -38.33 9.42
C GLY A 61 65.12 -39.49 8.49
N LEU A 62 65.95 -39.24 7.48
CA LEU A 62 66.47 -40.25 6.55
C LEU A 62 67.80 -40.80 7.10
N GLY A 63 67.76 -41.98 7.72
CA GLY A 63 68.92 -42.63 8.30
C GLY A 63 69.77 -43.37 7.26
N CYS A 64 70.57 -42.65 6.47
CA CYS A 64 71.51 -43.26 5.52
C CYS A 64 72.97 -42.98 5.94
N PRO A 65 73.73 -43.98 6.43
CA PRO A 65 75.16 -43.82 6.69
C PRO A 65 75.89 -43.75 5.34
N LEU A 66 76.17 -42.52 4.89
CA LEU A 66 76.84 -42.28 3.60
C LEU A 66 78.34 -42.62 3.60
N ILE A 67 78.93 -42.86 4.78
CA ILE A 67 80.36 -43.15 4.95
C ILE A 67 80.51 -44.58 5.49
N GLU A 68 81.32 -45.38 4.80
CA GLU A 68 81.67 -46.74 5.23
C GLU A 68 82.66 -46.69 6.41
N THR A 69 82.35 -47.45 7.46
CA THR A 69 83.12 -47.50 8.72
C THR A 69 84.54 -48.06 8.56
N GLU A 70 84.84 -48.77 7.48
CA GLU A 70 86.13 -49.46 7.29
C GLU A 70 87.08 -48.83 6.25
N GLY A 71 86.80 -47.62 5.76
CA GLY A 71 87.71 -47.00 4.79
C GLY A 71 87.52 -45.52 4.47
N GLN A 72 86.65 -44.80 5.19
CA GLN A 72 86.29 -43.41 4.89
C GLN A 72 85.86 -43.19 3.41
N ARG A 73 85.31 -44.23 2.78
CA ARG A 73 84.80 -44.19 1.41
C ARG A 73 83.29 -43.92 1.44
N VAL A 74 82.82 -43.26 0.38
CA VAL A 74 81.41 -42.95 0.21
C VAL A 74 80.65 -44.21 -0.22
N ASN A 75 79.63 -44.60 0.53
CA ASN A 75 78.75 -45.70 0.14
C ASN A 75 77.79 -45.21 -0.95
N LEU A 76 78.11 -45.53 -2.21
CA LEU A 76 77.32 -45.11 -3.37
C LEU A 76 75.89 -45.68 -3.36
N VAL A 77 75.69 -46.87 -2.82
CA VAL A 77 74.36 -47.49 -2.76
C VAL A 77 73.48 -46.76 -1.75
N ALA A 78 74.03 -46.45 -0.57
CA ALA A 78 73.34 -45.65 0.44
C ALA A 78 73.02 -44.24 -0.08
N LEU A 79 73.94 -43.64 -0.84
CA LEU A 79 73.73 -42.33 -1.48
C LEU A 79 72.59 -42.36 -2.51
N VAL A 80 72.59 -43.34 -3.42
CA VAL A 80 71.53 -43.46 -4.44
C VAL A 80 70.17 -43.71 -3.80
N ASN A 81 70.10 -44.56 -2.77
CA ASN A 81 68.86 -44.79 -2.03
C ASN A 81 68.38 -43.53 -1.31
N ALA A 82 69.29 -42.79 -0.65
CA ALA A 82 68.95 -41.50 -0.02
C ALA A 82 68.45 -40.48 -1.05
N CYS A 83 69.09 -40.38 -2.22
CA CYS A 83 68.63 -39.53 -3.31
C CYS A 83 67.22 -39.91 -3.80
N TRP A 84 66.93 -41.22 -3.88
CA TRP A 84 65.59 -41.70 -4.23
C TRP A 84 64.57 -41.34 -3.15
N GLU A 85 64.85 -41.57 -1.87
CA GLU A 85 63.96 -41.24 -0.75
C GLU A 85 63.67 -39.73 -0.69
N VAL A 86 64.69 -38.88 -0.82
CA VAL A 86 64.52 -37.41 -0.91
C VAL A 86 63.65 -37.04 -2.12
N THR A 87 63.86 -37.68 -3.27
CA THR A 87 63.04 -37.41 -4.47
C THR A 87 61.58 -37.81 -4.24
N GLN A 88 61.32 -38.92 -3.55
CA GLN A 88 59.95 -39.34 -3.23
C GLN A 88 59.30 -38.42 -2.20
N LEU A 89 60.02 -38.01 -1.15
CA LEU A 89 59.54 -37.03 -0.17
C LEU A 89 59.24 -35.69 -0.82
N TYR A 90 60.11 -35.22 -1.73
CA TYR A 90 59.85 -34.01 -2.50
C TYR A 90 58.58 -34.14 -3.35
N ARG A 91 58.41 -35.26 -4.07
CA ARG A 91 57.18 -35.52 -4.85
C ARG A 91 55.92 -35.62 -3.97
N ALA A 92 56.02 -36.17 -2.77
CA ALA A 92 54.93 -36.21 -1.80
C ALA A 92 54.59 -34.80 -1.30
N SER A 93 55.60 -34.03 -0.87
CA SER A 93 55.45 -32.65 -0.42
C SER A 93 54.84 -31.74 -1.50
N VAL A 94 55.26 -31.88 -2.76
CA VAL A 94 54.67 -31.14 -3.89
C VAL A 94 53.19 -31.51 -4.09
N ARG A 95 52.81 -32.78 -3.92
CA ARG A 95 51.40 -33.20 -3.99
C ARG A 95 50.58 -32.63 -2.83
N ASP A 96 51.10 -32.69 -1.61
CA ASP A 96 50.42 -32.18 -0.42
C ASP A 96 50.24 -30.65 -0.48
N THR A 97 51.28 -29.93 -0.91
CA THR A 97 51.21 -28.48 -1.12
C THR A 97 50.21 -28.10 -2.21
N SER A 98 50.18 -28.84 -3.32
CA SER A 98 49.18 -28.63 -4.39
C SER A 98 47.75 -28.88 -3.89
N SER A 99 47.55 -29.93 -3.09
CA SER A 99 46.26 -30.25 -2.46
C SER A 99 45.82 -29.15 -1.50
N LEU A 100 46.72 -28.66 -0.64
CA LEU A 100 46.46 -27.55 0.28
C LEU A 100 46.15 -26.24 -0.45
N GLN A 101 46.85 -25.95 -1.56
CA GLN A 101 46.58 -24.78 -2.39
C GLN A 101 45.17 -24.84 -3.02
N GLU A 102 44.76 -26.01 -3.51
CA GLU A 102 43.41 -26.20 -4.05
C GLU A 102 42.34 -26.06 -2.96
N GLN A 103 42.57 -26.62 -1.77
CA GLN A 103 41.67 -26.42 -0.62
C GLN A 103 41.59 -24.94 -0.21
N HIS A 104 42.72 -24.24 -0.19
CA HIS A 104 42.75 -22.80 0.08
C HIS A 104 41.95 -22.01 -0.96
N ARG A 105 42.07 -22.36 -2.25
CA ARG A 105 41.31 -21.73 -3.34
C ARG A 105 39.80 -21.96 -3.17
N ARG A 106 39.38 -23.18 -2.81
CA ARG A 106 37.96 -23.50 -2.53
C ARG A 106 37.43 -22.73 -1.33
N ASN A 107 38.14 -22.76 -0.20
CA ASN A 107 37.75 -22.03 0.99
C ASN A 107 37.68 -20.51 0.74
N ALA A 108 38.59 -19.95 -0.06
CA ALA A 108 38.53 -18.54 -0.44
C ALA A 108 37.29 -18.23 -1.29
N ALA A 109 36.91 -19.12 -2.22
CA ALA A 109 35.68 -18.98 -2.99
C ALA A 109 34.43 -19.03 -2.09
N ASP A 110 34.39 -19.97 -1.13
CA ASP A 110 33.30 -20.10 -0.16
C ASP A 110 33.20 -18.86 0.73
N ILE A 111 34.33 -18.34 1.22
CA ILE A 111 34.38 -17.09 2.00
C ILE A 111 33.81 -15.92 1.19
N ASN A 112 34.21 -15.78 -0.08
CA ASN A 112 33.70 -14.72 -0.95
C ASN A 112 32.19 -14.86 -1.20
N HIS A 113 31.70 -16.09 -1.38
CA HIS A 113 30.28 -16.38 -1.50
C HIS A 113 29.52 -15.98 -0.23
N PHE A 114 29.98 -16.41 0.94
CA PHE A 114 29.36 -16.05 2.22
C PHE A 114 29.42 -14.54 2.49
N GLN A 115 30.52 -13.87 2.14
CA GLN A 115 30.62 -12.41 2.26
C GLN A 115 29.60 -11.68 1.38
N THR A 116 29.41 -12.15 0.15
CA THR A 116 28.39 -11.61 -0.77
C THR A 116 27.00 -11.83 -0.21
N SER A 117 26.69 -13.06 0.22
CA SER A 117 25.41 -13.40 0.84
C SER A 117 25.13 -12.57 2.11
N ILE A 118 26.13 -12.35 2.97
CA ILE A 118 26.01 -11.48 4.14
C ILE A 118 25.72 -10.03 3.73
N LYS A 119 26.36 -9.53 2.68
CA LYS A 119 26.12 -8.16 2.17
C LYS A 119 24.69 -8.01 1.67
N ASP A 120 24.20 -8.98 0.90
CA ASP A 120 22.85 -8.97 0.33
C ASP A 120 21.80 -9.05 1.45
N LEU A 121 21.96 -9.97 2.40
CA LEU A 121 21.09 -10.09 3.57
C LEU A 121 21.07 -8.82 4.43
N ARG A 122 22.22 -8.13 4.59
CA ARG A 122 22.26 -6.83 5.27
C ARG A 122 21.49 -5.76 4.49
N GLY A 123 21.57 -5.78 3.16
CA GLY A 123 20.75 -4.92 2.30
C GLY A 123 19.25 -5.16 2.51
N GLU A 124 18.83 -6.42 2.53
CA GLU A 124 17.44 -6.79 2.80
C GLU A 124 16.97 -6.34 4.18
N VAL A 125 17.80 -6.53 5.23
CA VAL A 125 17.47 -6.06 6.58
C VAL A 125 17.28 -4.55 6.61
N ASN A 126 18.21 -3.79 6.02
CA ASN A 126 18.10 -2.32 5.98
C ASN A 126 16.83 -1.87 5.23
N GLU A 127 16.47 -2.53 4.13
CA GLU A 127 15.24 -2.23 3.39
C GLU A 127 13.98 -2.56 4.20
N LYS A 128 13.97 -3.70 4.91
CA LYS A 128 12.85 -4.05 5.81
C LYS A 128 12.74 -3.07 6.97
N GLU A 129 13.85 -2.61 7.55
CA GLU A 129 13.84 -1.58 8.59
C GLU A 129 13.28 -0.25 8.08
N ARG A 130 13.62 0.14 6.85
CA ARG A 130 13.06 1.32 6.18
C ARG A 130 11.54 1.21 6.01
N LEU A 131 11.06 0.07 5.50
CA LEU A 131 9.63 -0.20 5.32
C LEU A 131 8.88 -0.24 6.65
N ILE A 132 9.48 -0.79 7.70
CA ILE A 132 8.92 -0.76 9.07
C ILE A 132 8.78 0.68 9.55
N GLY A 133 9.80 1.53 9.34
CA GLY A 133 9.74 2.94 9.71
C GLY A 133 8.62 3.70 8.99
N GLU A 134 8.45 3.47 7.69
CA GLU A 134 7.36 4.06 6.91
C GLU A 134 5.98 3.58 7.39
N ALA A 135 5.82 2.29 7.67
CA ALA A 135 4.59 1.72 8.20
C ALA A 135 4.23 2.29 9.59
N GLN A 136 5.22 2.43 10.48
CA GLN A 136 5.04 3.03 11.81
C GLN A 136 4.60 4.49 11.71
N GLU A 137 5.14 5.28 10.78
CA GLU A 137 4.71 6.66 10.59
C GLU A 137 3.30 6.75 10.01
N LYS A 138 2.94 5.86 9.06
CA LYS A 138 1.56 5.74 8.56
C LYS A 138 0.59 5.40 9.71
N GLU A 139 0.94 4.43 10.55
CA GLU A 139 0.16 4.05 11.74
C GLU A 139 0.00 5.21 12.72
N ARG A 140 1.09 5.94 12.99
CA ARG A 140 1.06 7.11 13.88
C ARG A 140 0.12 8.19 13.36
N ARG A 141 0.16 8.51 12.07
CA ARG A 141 -0.74 9.49 11.43
C ARG A 141 -2.20 9.05 11.50
N ALA A 142 -2.48 7.80 11.17
CA ALA A 142 -3.82 7.23 11.27
C ALA A 142 -4.36 7.25 12.71
N THR A 143 -3.51 6.92 13.68
CA THR A 143 -3.85 6.94 15.11
C THR A 143 -4.20 8.35 15.58
N ILE A 144 -3.45 9.36 15.17
CA ILE A 144 -3.75 10.77 15.49
C ILE A 144 -5.07 11.21 14.85
N GLY A 145 -5.29 10.85 13.58
CA GLY A 145 -6.55 11.13 12.88
C GLY A 145 -7.75 10.49 13.59
N SER A 146 -7.64 9.21 13.96
CA SER A 146 -8.66 8.48 14.71
C SER A 146 -8.96 9.13 16.07
N ARG A 147 -7.91 9.51 16.82
CA ARG A 147 -8.09 10.23 18.10
C ARG A 147 -8.79 11.58 17.91
N SER A 148 -8.44 12.34 16.87
CA SER A 148 -9.10 13.62 16.58
C SER A 148 -10.57 13.44 16.19
N LEU A 149 -10.90 12.41 15.42
CA LEU A 149 -12.29 12.10 15.09
C LEU A 149 -13.07 11.62 16.31
N ALA A 150 -12.44 10.83 17.19
CA ALA A 150 -13.05 10.38 18.43
C ALA A 150 -13.37 11.55 19.37
N THR A 151 -12.49 12.55 19.47
CA THR A 151 -12.77 13.76 20.28
C THR A 151 -13.90 14.59 19.67
N LYS A 152 -13.92 14.81 18.35
CA LYS A 152 -15.04 15.49 17.67
C LYS A 152 -16.37 14.76 17.86
N LEU A 153 -16.38 13.43 17.71
CA LEU A 153 -17.58 12.63 17.95
C LEU A 153 -18.07 12.76 19.41
N LYS A 154 -17.14 12.84 20.37
CA LYS A 154 -17.49 13.05 21.78
C LYS A 154 -18.14 14.42 21.98
N THR A 155 -17.58 15.49 21.41
CA THR A 155 -18.14 16.84 21.54
C THR A 155 -19.52 16.94 20.89
N GLU A 156 -19.71 16.37 19.69
CA GLU A 156 -21.02 16.32 19.04
C GLU A 156 -22.05 15.54 19.86
N LYS A 157 -21.66 14.40 20.46
CA LYS A 157 -22.53 13.65 21.38
C LYS A 157 -22.91 14.45 22.64
N GLU A 158 -22.02 15.28 23.14
CA GLU A 158 -22.29 16.18 24.29
C GLU A 158 -23.26 17.29 23.88
N GLU A 159 -23.10 17.85 22.70
CA GLU A 159 -23.98 18.89 22.16
C GLU A 159 -25.39 18.36 21.87
N VAL A 160 -25.51 17.18 21.25
CA VAL A 160 -26.82 16.52 21.06
C VAL A 160 -27.51 16.27 22.39
N ARG A 161 -26.78 15.81 23.42
CA ARG A 161 -27.35 15.63 24.77
C ARG A 161 -27.82 16.96 25.37
N ARG A 162 -27.05 18.04 25.20
CA ARG A 162 -27.41 19.39 25.67
C ARG A 162 -28.67 19.91 24.98
N LEU A 163 -28.73 19.82 23.65
CA LEU A 163 -29.88 20.25 22.86
C LEU A 163 -31.13 19.44 23.18
N ASN A 164 -31.01 18.12 23.34
CA ASN A 164 -32.12 17.27 23.74
C ASN A 164 -32.68 17.66 25.12
N SER A 165 -31.80 18.00 26.08
CA SER A 165 -32.23 18.48 27.40
C SER A 165 -32.98 19.82 27.30
N ILE A 166 -32.54 20.75 26.44
CA ILE A 166 -33.24 22.03 26.21
C ILE A 166 -34.59 21.79 25.53
N LEU A 167 -34.64 20.89 24.55
CA LEU A 167 -35.88 20.53 23.87
C LEU A 167 -36.91 19.94 24.84
N GLN A 168 -36.49 19.02 25.71
CA GLN A 168 -37.34 18.46 26.77
C GLN A 168 -37.85 19.55 27.74
N GLN A 169 -36.99 20.50 28.11
CA GLN A 169 -37.40 21.63 28.95
C GLN A 169 -38.45 22.51 28.25
N ARG A 170 -38.27 22.81 26.96
CA ARG A 170 -39.23 23.58 26.17
C ARG A 170 -40.56 22.86 26.02
N GLU A 171 -40.53 21.56 25.73
CA GLU A 171 -41.74 20.74 25.65
C GLU A 171 -42.52 20.77 26.98
N ALA A 172 -41.83 20.58 28.11
CA ALA A 172 -42.45 20.68 29.43
C ALA A 172 -43.04 22.08 29.71
N GLN A 173 -42.35 23.15 29.29
CA GLN A 173 -42.84 24.52 29.41
C GLN A 173 -44.10 24.74 28.56
N HIS A 174 -44.07 24.34 27.29
CA HIS A 174 -45.22 24.46 26.37
C HIS A 174 -46.42 23.65 26.87
N GLN A 175 -46.21 22.43 27.36
CA GLN A 175 -47.28 21.63 27.96
C GLN A 175 -47.90 22.32 29.18
N HIS A 176 -47.10 22.96 30.03
CA HIS A 176 -47.62 23.71 31.17
C HIS A 176 -48.40 24.97 30.72
N GLU A 177 -47.87 25.73 29.75
CA GLU A 177 -48.56 26.89 29.18
C GLU A 177 -49.88 26.52 28.49
N LEU A 178 -49.89 25.41 27.74
CA LEU A 178 -51.07 24.87 27.10
C LEU A 178 -52.15 24.50 28.14
N LYS A 179 -51.79 23.73 29.17
CA LYS A 179 -52.71 23.38 30.28
C LYS A 179 -53.26 24.62 30.98
N LYS A 180 -52.43 25.65 31.19
CA LYS A 180 -52.88 26.93 31.76
C LYS A 180 -53.92 27.61 30.86
N LYS A 181 -53.68 27.64 29.55
CA LYS A 181 -54.60 28.21 28.56
C LYS A 181 -55.90 27.42 28.45
N GLU A 182 -55.83 26.09 28.51
CA GLU A 182 -57.01 25.22 28.57
C GLU A 182 -57.86 25.53 29.80
N MET A 183 -57.24 25.64 30.99
CA MET A 183 -57.95 26.02 32.22
C MET A 183 -58.58 27.42 32.14
N GLU A 184 -57.87 28.42 31.60
CA GLU A 184 -58.41 29.78 31.38
C GLU A 184 -59.60 29.75 30.41
N ASN A 185 -59.51 28.96 29.33
CA ASN A 185 -60.58 28.78 28.36
C ASN A 185 -61.81 28.14 29.01
N ASP A 186 -61.63 27.09 29.80
CA ASP A 186 -62.73 26.43 30.51
C ASP A 186 -63.37 27.35 31.55
N GLN A 187 -62.60 28.19 32.25
CA GLN A 187 -63.16 29.24 33.12
C GLN A 187 -64.01 30.24 32.34
N LEU A 188 -63.53 30.70 31.17
CA LEU A 188 -64.28 31.62 30.30
C LEU A 188 -65.54 30.97 29.73
N LYS A 189 -65.46 29.72 29.27
CA LYS A 189 -66.63 28.92 28.85
C LYS A 189 -67.65 28.81 29.97
N ASN A 190 -67.21 28.49 31.19
CA ASN A 190 -68.09 28.42 32.36
C ASN A 190 -68.75 29.77 32.68
N ARG A 191 -68.02 30.88 32.59
CA ARG A 191 -68.58 32.23 32.76
C ARG A 191 -69.59 32.57 31.67
N LEU A 192 -69.28 32.22 30.41
CA LEU A 192 -70.18 32.42 29.27
C LEU A 192 -71.46 31.61 29.44
N HIS A 193 -71.37 30.33 29.82
CA HIS A 193 -72.54 29.49 30.11
C HIS A 193 -73.41 30.10 31.23
N ARG A 194 -72.80 30.65 32.28
CA ARG A 194 -73.54 31.36 33.34
C ARG A 194 -74.25 32.62 32.82
N LEU A 195 -73.59 33.42 31.99
CA LEU A 195 -74.18 34.62 31.38
C LEU A 195 -75.33 34.27 30.44
N ILE A 196 -75.15 33.30 29.55
CA ILE A 196 -76.23 32.81 28.66
C ILE A 196 -77.41 32.28 29.48
N SER A 197 -77.15 31.51 30.54
CA SER A 197 -78.20 31.00 31.43
C SER A 197 -78.91 32.12 32.22
N ALA A 198 -78.21 33.22 32.52
CA ALA A 198 -78.79 34.40 33.18
C ALA A 198 -79.58 35.29 32.22
N GLU A 199 -79.14 35.42 30.96
CA GLU A 199 -79.80 36.19 29.90
C GLU A 199 -81.16 35.58 29.51
N ILE A 200 -81.31 34.26 29.64
CA ILE A 200 -82.61 33.57 29.48
C ILE A 200 -83.62 34.01 30.57
N ARG A 201 -83.21 34.82 31.57
CA ARG A 201 -84.07 35.23 32.70
C ARG A 201 -84.24 36.73 32.96
N GLN A 202 -83.72 37.68 32.16
CA GLN A 202 -84.01 39.12 32.30
C GLN A 202 -83.86 39.91 30.98
N PRO A 203 -84.66 40.98 30.72
CA PRO A 203 -84.60 41.74 29.48
C PRO A 203 -83.60 42.92 29.53
N ALA A 204 -82.92 43.10 28.41
CA ALA A 204 -82.25 44.30 27.86
C ALA A 204 -82.04 45.51 28.79
N VAL A 205 -80.77 45.80 29.13
CA VAL A 205 -80.36 47.13 29.62
C VAL A 205 -79.28 47.75 28.74
N THR A 206 -79.64 48.92 28.23
CA THR A 206 -78.92 49.88 27.39
C THR A 206 -77.58 50.37 27.95
N LEU A 207 -76.54 50.29 27.11
CA LEU A 207 -75.24 50.95 27.27
C LEU A 207 -75.35 52.46 27.07
N SER A 208 -75.01 53.26 28.09
CA SER A 208 -74.62 54.66 27.90
C SER A 208 -73.66 55.08 29.01
N ALA A 209 -72.36 54.91 28.76
CA ALA A 209 -71.32 55.61 29.50
C ALA A 209 -70.61 56.59 28.56
N LYS A 210 -71.02 57.86 28.60
CA LYS A 210 -70.32 58.96 27.94
C LYS A 210 -69.06 59.28 28.74
N MET A 211 -67.89 58.91 28.23
CA MET A 211 -66.61 59.29 28.82
C MET A 211 -66.31 60.77 28.51
N THR A 212 -66.48 61.65 29.49
CA THR A 212 -66.02 63.04 29.46
C THR A 212 -64.52 63.10 29.72
N ARG A 213 -63.73 63.57 28.75
CA ARG A 213 -62.31 63.91 28.93
C ARG A 213 -62.13 65.41 29.08
N ALA A 214 -61.73 65.84 30.26
CA ALA A 214 -61.22 67.19 30.54
C ALA A 214 -59.70 67.09 30.78
N ASN A 215 -58.90 67.18 29.71
CA ASN A 215 -57.54 67.70 29.79
C ASN A 215 -57.08 68.17 28.41
N ARG A 216 -56.91 69.48 28.24
CA ARG A 216 -56.45 70.12 27.01
C ARG A 216 -54.92 70.05 26.97
N SER A 217 -54.41 68.93 26.49
CA SER A 217 -53.14 68.85 25.77
C SER A 217 -53.33 67.82 24.68
N ARG A 218 -53.59 68.31 23.46
CA ARG A 218 -53.71 67.44 22.29
C ARG A 218 -52.29 66.95 21.98
N ALA A 219 -51.98 65.73 22.41
CA ALA A 219 -50.90 64.97 21.79
C ALA A 219 -51.08 65.13 20.27
N LYS A 220 -50.05 65.61 19.56
CA LYS A 220 -50.09 65.61 18.10
C LYS A 220 -50.31 64.15 17.71
N TRP A 221 -51.53 63.83 17.30
CA TRP A 221 -51.87 62.48 16.88
C TRP A 221 -50.90 62.17 15.73
N LYS A 222 -50.29 60.98 15.74
CA LYS A 222 -49.68 60.46 14.51
C LYS A 222 -50.80 60.43 13.50
N THR A 223 -50.90 61.45 12.66
CA THR A 223 -51.80 61.45 11.51
C THR A 223 -51.37 60.28 10.63
N GLU A 224 -52.32 59.58 9.99
CA GLU A 224 -52.00 58.54 9.01
C GLU A 224 -50.94 59.05 8.01
N ALA A 225 -51.03 60.30 7.59
CA ALA A 225 -50.02 60.93 6.73
C ALA A 225 -48.59 60.98 7.33
N SER A 226 -48.42 61.11 8.65
CA SER A 226 -47.11 61.10 9.31
C SER A 226 -46.60 59.69 9.65
N SER A 227 -47.51 58.76 9.94
CA SER A 227 -47.15 57.34 10.12
C SER A 227 -46.80 56.70 8.78
N ALA A 228 -47.60 56.96 7.74
CA ALA A 228 -47.38 56.51 6.37
C ALA A 228 -46.09 57.08 5.78
N ARG A 229 -45.72 58.33 6.08
CA ARG A 229 -44.41 58.89 5.67
C ARG A 229 -43.23 58.19 6.33
N HIS A 230 -43.33 57.91 7.62
CA HIS A 230 -42.28 57.17 8.33
C HIS A 230 -42.19 55.71 7.85
N GLU A 231 -43.34 55.08 7.61
CA GLU A 231 -43.45 53.73 7.05
C GLU A 231 -42.93 53.66 5.62
N GLU A 232 -43.21 54.66 4.78
CA GLU A 232 -42.64 54.81 3.43
C GLU A 232 -41.12 55.02 3.47
N GLU A 233 -40.60 55.76 4.45
CA GLU A 233 -39.16 55.94 4.65
C GLU A 233 -38.47 54.64 5.11
N LEU A 234 -39.12 53.87 5.99
CA LEU A 234 -38.66 52.53 6.38
C LEU A 234 -38.68 51.56 5.19
N TYR A 235 -39.74 51.57 4.37
CA TYR A 235 -39.80 50.76 3.16
C TYR A 235 -38.71 51.15 2.16
N LYS A 236 -38.46 52.45 1.97
CA LYS A 236 -37.34 52.92 1.13
C LYS A 236 -35.99 52.48 1.65
N GLN A 237 -35.78 52.49 2.97
CA GLN A 237 -34.53 52.03 3.56
C GLN A 237 -34.33 50.52 3.38
N VAL A 238 -35.38 49.73 3.60
CA VAL A 238 -35.36 48.28 3.40
C VAL A 238 -35.15 47.93 1.91
N LEU A 239 -35.86 48.60 1.00
CA LEU A 239 -35.67 48.44 -0.44
C LEU A 239 -34.25 48.82 -0.86
N GLY A 240 -33.74 49.96 -0.40
CA GLY A 240 -32.36 50.38 -0.68
C GLY A 240 -31.31 49.41 -0.13
N HIS A 241 -31.57 48.77 1.01
CA HIS A 241 -30.72 47.70 1.53
C HIS A 241 -30.77 46.45 0.65
N TYR A 242 -31.96 46.02 0.22
CA TYR A 242 -32.09 44.88 -0.71
C TYR A 242 -31.45 45.16 -2.07
N GLU A 243 -31.63 46.36 -2.63
CA GLU A 243 -30.98 46.79 -3.88
C GLU A 243 -29.44 46.76 -3.73
N ALA A 244 -28.91 47.23 -2.59
CA ALA A 244 -27.48 47.13 -2.30
C ALA A 244 -27.00 45.68 -2.16
N CYS A 245 -27.76 44.80 -1.50
CA CYS A 245 -27.43 43.37 -1.41
C CYS A 245 -27.47 42.67 -2.76
N VAL A 246 -28.46 42.96 -3.60
CA VAL A 246 -28.56 42.42 -4.96
C VAL A 246 -27.38 42.89 -5.81
N ALA A 247 -27.04 44.19 -5.76
CA ALA A 247 -25.88 44.73 -6.45
C ALA A 247 -24.56 44.06 -6.00
N GLN A 248 -24.42 43.78 -4.70
CA GLN A 248 -23.25 43.06 -4.17
C GLN A 248 -23.20 41.61 -4.67
N LEU A 249 -24.31 40.87 -4.60
CA LEU A 249 -24.37 39.50 -5.10
C LEU A 249 -24.08 39.42 -6.61
N THR A 250 -24.50 40.41 -7.40
CA THR A 250 -24.16 40.47 -8.82
C THR A 250 -22.67 40.68 -9.05
N ASP A 251 -22.03 41.56 -8.28
CA ASP A 251 -20.58 41.79 -8.36
C ASP A 251 -19.79 40.54 -7.93
N GLU A 252 -20.18 39.88 -6.84
CA GLU A 252 -19.60 38.62 -6.38
C GLU A 252 -19.72 37.51 -7.43
N ASN A 253 -20.87 37.42 -8.11
CA ASN A 253 -21.10 36.45 -9.17
C ASN A 253 -20.18 36.71 -10.38
N ASP A 254 -20.05 37.97 -10.79
CA ASP A 254 -19.15 38.34 -11.90
C ASP A 254 -17.67 38.14 -11.55
N GLN A 255 -17.31 38.37 -10.28
CA GLN A 255 -16.02 38.04 -9.72
C GLN A 255 -15.72 36.52 -9.72
N LEU A 256 -16.72 35.66 -9.42
CA LEU A 256 -16.58 34.20 -9.50
C LEU A 256 -16.46 33.72 -10.94
N LYS A 257 -17.29 34.23 -11.86
CA LYS A 257 -17.20 33.93 -13.29
C LYS A 257 -15.81 34.26 -13.83
N SER A 258 -15.26 35.41 -13.45
CA SER A 258 -13.91 35.83 -13.85
C SER A 258 -12.82 34.88 -13.32
N SER A 259 -12.93 34.43 -12.07
CA SER A 259 -12.00 33.45 -11.49
C SER A 259 -12.11 32.09 -12.19
N LEU A 260 -13.33 31.63 -12.48
CA LEU A 260 -13.58 30.38 -13.20
C LEU A 260 -13.00 30.41 -14.62
N LEU A 261 -13.20 31.50 -15.36
CA LEU A 261 -12.63 31.69 -16.70
C LEU A 261 -11.09 31.68 -16.65
N ARG A 262 -10.49 32.30 -15.63
CA ARG A 262 -9.04 32.29 -15.42
C ARG A 262 -8.51 30.88 -15.18
N ILE A 263 -9.15 30.12 -14.30
CA ILE A 263 -8.82 28.72 -13.99
C ILE A 263 -8.96 27.85 -15.25
N SER A 264 -10.09 27.96 -15.96
CA SER A 264 -10.35 27.21 -17.19
C SER A 264 -9.29 27.50 -18.27
N SER A 265 -8.92 28.77 -18.46
CA SER A 265 -7.85 29.16 -19.40
C SER A 265 -6.49 28.59 -19.01
N GLN A 266 -6.15 28.57 -17.73
CA GLN A 266 -4.90 27.96 -17.25
C GLN A 266 -4.90 26.43 -17.44
N MET A 267 -6.01 25.76 -17.17
CA MET A 267 -6.16 24.33 -17.42
C MET A 267 -6.03 23.99 -18.91
N ALA A 268 -6.67 24.77 -19.79
CA ALA A 268 -6.57 24.60 -21.23
C ALA A 268 -5.11 24.74 -21.72
N LYS A 269 -4.35 25.72 -21.20
CA LYS A 269 -2.92 25.91 -21.54
C LYS A 269 -2.03 24.74 -21.11
N ILE A 270 -2.32 24.10 -19.98
CA ILE A 270 -1.60 22.88 -19.55
C ILE A 270 -2.01 21.71 -20.44
N GLY A 271 -3.31 21.57 -20.72
CA GLY A 271 -3.83 20.57 -21.65
C GLY A 271 -3.16 20.65 -23.02
N GLU A 272 -3.08 21.83 -23.62
CA GLU A 272 -2.44 22.05 -24.92
C GLU A 272 -0.94 21.69 -24.92
N LYS A 273 -0.23 21.98 -23.82
CA LYS A 273 1.22 21.74 -23.72
C LYS A 273 1.59 20.28 -23.45
N TYR A 274 0.82 19.59 -22.61
CA TYR A 274 1.21 18.28 -22.07
C TYR A 274 0.25 17.14 -22.44
N CYS A 275 -0.94 17.46 -22.96
CA CYS A 275 -1.87 16.48 -23.51
C CYS A 275 -2.00 16.69 -25.02
N LYS A 276 -1.31 15.86 -25.81
CA LYS A 276 -1.64 15.69 -27.24
C LYS A 276 -2.91 14.84 -27.37
N VAL A 277 -4.03 15.36 -26.90
CA VAL A 277 -5.34 14.79 -27.22
C VAL A 277 -5.79 15.46 -28.50
N ASP A 278 -5.88 14.67 -29.56
CA ASP A 278 -6.49 15.03 -30.83
C ASP A 278 -7.90 15.54 -30.53
N THR A 279 -8.04 16.87 -30.52
CA THR A 279 -9.28 17.52 -30.14
C THR A 279 -10.17 17.51 -31.37
N GLN A 280 -10.91 16.41 -31.55
CA GLN A 280 -12.16 16.48 -32.30
C GLN A 280 -13.02 17.58 -31.66
N GLU A 281 -13.38 18.55 -32.50
CA GLU A 281 -14.13 19.74 -32.20
C GLU A 281 -15.29 19.46 -31.23
N LEU A 282 -15.20 20.00 -30.01
CA LEU A 282 -16.38 20.26 -29.21
C LEU A 282 -16.84 21.67 -29.56
N PRO A 283 -18.07 21.83 -30.09
CA PRO A 283 -18.55 23.12 -30.54
C PRO A 283 -18.65 24.06 -29.34
N VAL A 284 -18.06 25.24 -29.49
CA VAL A 284 -18.36 26.43 -28.68
C VAL A 284 -19.81 26.82 -28.99
N GLY A 285 -20.74 26.06 -28.43
CA GLY A 285 -22.15 26.40 -28.39
C GLY A 285 -22.43 27.07 -27.06
N ASP A 286 -22.92 28.31 -27.11
CA ASP A 286 -23.39 29.11 -25.98
C ASP A 286 -23.97 28.23 -24.87
N MET A 287 -23.22 28.08 -23.78
CA MET A 287 -23.71 27.43 -22.57
C MET A 287 -24.63 28.43 -21.86
N ASN A 288 -25.84 28.57 -22.43
CA ASN A 288 -26.95 29.23 -21.78
C ASN A 288 -27.41 28.31 -20.64
N ILE A 289 -26.73 28.41 -19.49
CA ILE A 289 -27.17 27.78 -18.25
C ILE A 289 -28.42 28.52 -17.83
N SER A 290 -29.56 28.06 -18.33
CA SER A 290 -30.87 28.37 -17.77
C SER A 290 -30.91 27.79 -16.36
N MET A 291 -30.47 28.59 -15.40
CA MET A 291 -30.59 28.31 -13.97
C MET A 291 -32.07 28.41 -13.60
N THR A 292 -32.80 27.31 -13.75
CA THR A 292 -34.16 27.19 -13.22
C THR A 292 -34.06 27.23 -11.69
N SER A 293 -34.31 28.40 -11.11
CA SER A 293 -34.41 28.59 -9.67
C SER A 293 -35.70 27.96 -9.17
N SER A 294 -35.65 26.70 -8.75
CA SER A 294 -36.73 26.08 -7.97
C SER A 294 -36.18 25.61 -6.62
N ALA A 295 -36.84 26.09 -5.56
CA ALA A 295 -36.63 25.80 -4.14
C ALA A 295 -35.57 26.65 -3.42
N PHE A 296 -35.92 27.92 -3.13
CA PHE A 296 -35.43 28.59 -1.92
C PHE A 296 -36.45 28.37 -0.80
N SER A 297 -36.12 27.47 0.13
CA SER A 297 -36.74 27.48 1.48
C SER A 297 -36.21 28.70 2.23
N THR A 298 -37.11 29.61 2.57
CA THR A 298 -36.83 30.91 3.19
C THR A 298 -36.61 30.84 4.72
N ASP A 299 -36.03 29.76 5.25
CA ASP A 299 -36.03 29.51 6.70
C ASP A 299 -34.63 29.60 7.36
N SER A 300 -33.72 30.39 6.80
CA SER A 300 -32.42 30.68 7.44
C SER A 300 -31.87 32.04 7.05
N LEU A 301 -32.64 33.09 7.32
CA LEU A 301 -32.20 34.48 7.16
C LEU A 301 -31.56 35.04 8.45
N GLU A 302 -30.80 34.24 9.20
CA GLU A 302 -30.09 34.72 10.41
C GLU A 302 -28.57 34.57 10.38
N ASN A 303 -27.97 33.98 9.33
CA ASN A 303 -26.52 34.00 9.16
C ASN A 303 -26.12 35.03 8.11
N PHE A 304 -26.09 36.29 8.55
CA PHE A 304 -25.47 37.39 7.83
C PHE A 304 -23.95 37.14 7.78
N VAL A 305 -23.51 36.37 6.79
CA VAL A 305 -22.09 36.19 6.46
C VAL A 305 -21.54 37.58 6.17
N THR A 306 -20.62 38.03 7.02
CA THR A 306 -19.99 39.34 6.81
C THR A 306 -19.22 39.30 5.49
N ASN A 307 -19.42 40.33 4.66
CA ASN A 307 -18.87 40.47 3.30
C ASN A 307 -17.32 40.29 3.26
N GLN A 308 -16.65 40.50 4.39
CA GLN A 308 -15.21 40.24 4.58
C GLN A 308 -14.82 38.76 4.41
N GLU A 309 -15.75 37.82 4.65
CA GLU A 309 -15.51 36.38 4.54
C GLU A 309 -15.51 35.88 3.10
N PHE A 310 -16.32 36.48 2.20
CA PHE A 310 -16.40 36.07 0.80
C PHE A 310 -15.10 36.37 0.05
N SER A 311 -14.62 37.62 0.10
CA SER A 311 -13.37 38.01 -0.58
C SER A 311 -12.19 37.20 -0.04
N ALA A 312 -12.07 37.04 1.28
CA ALA A 312 -10.99 36.27 1.89
C ALA A 312 -11.04 34.78 1.50
N CYS A 313 -12.25 34.19 1.41
CA CYS A 313 -12.42 32.81 0.98
C CYS A 313 -12.07 32.63 -0.51
N LYS A 314 -12.55 33.54 -1.36
CA LYS A 314 -12.21 33.58 -2.80
C LYS A 314 -10.70 33.66 -3.00
N ASP A 315 -10.03 34.61 -2.33
CA ASP A 315 -8.59 34.81 -2.47
C ASP A 315 -7.81 33.58 -1.99
N ARG A 316 -8.22 32.95 -0.89
CA ARG A 316 -7.60 31.72 -0.38
C ARG A 316 -7.76 30.54 -1.34
N LEU A 317 -8.95 30.37 -1.93
CA LEU A 317 -9.18 29.34 -2.95
C LEU A 317 -8.32 29.61 -4.19
N GLN A 318 -8.23 30.87 -4.60
CA GLN A 318 -7.44 31.30 -5.75
C GLN A 318 -5.94 31.05 -5.54
N GLU A 319 -5.41 31.39 -4.37
CA GLU A 319 -4.02 31.16 -4.00
C GLU A 319 -3.70 29.66 -3.94
N THR A 320 -4.61 28.85 -3.39
CA THR A 320 -4.45 27.40 -3.31
C THR A 320 -4.41 26.77 -4.70
N PHE A 321 -5.31 27.20 -5.59
CA PHE A 321 -5.33 26.73 -6.98
C PHE A 321 -4.05 27.13 -7.72
N ASP A 322 -3.62 28.39 -7.61
CA ASP A 322 -2.41 28.89 -8.27
C ASP A 322 -1.15 28.16 -7.76
N LYS A 323 -1.08 27.81 -6.46
CA LYS A 323 -0.01 26.98 -5.89
C LYS A 323 -0.02 25.56 -6.44
N ASN A 324 -1.18 24.91 -6.46
CA ASN A 324 -1.32 23.55 -6.97
C ASN A 324 -0.98 23.47 -8.47
N MET A 325 -1.40 24.47 -9.26
CA MET A 325 -1.08 24.55 -10.69
C MET A 325 0.42 24.71 -10.93
N LYS A 326 1.11 25.54 -10.15
CA LYS A 326 2.57 25.67 -10.25
C LYS A 326 3.29 24.35 -9.91
N ALA A 327 2.84 23.66 -8.87
CA ALA A 327 3.39 22.36 -8.49
C ALA A 327 3.17 21.30 -9.59
N LEU A 328 1.98 21.27 -10.20
CA LEU A 328 1.68 20.38 -11.33
C LEU A 328 2.55 20.67 -12.55
N ILE A 329 2.73 21.95 -12.91
CA ILE A 329 3.61 22.33 -14.03
C ILE A 329 5.06 21.89 -13.75
N GLN A 330 5.57 22.14 -12.55
CA GLN A 330 6.92 21.72 -12.17
C GLN A 330 7.09 20.20 -12.25
N PHE A 331 6.11 19.44 -11.75
CA PHE A 331 6.13 17.97 -11.83
C PHE A 331 6.13 17.48 -13.28
N LEU A 332 5.33 18.08 -14.16
CA LEU A 332 5.29 17.73 -15.58
C LEU A 332 6.60 18.09 -16.30
N GLU A 333 7.23 19.22 -15.96
CA GLU A 333 8.55 19.61 -16.51
C GLU A 333 9.68 18.67 -16.04
N GLU A 334 9.62 18.19 -14.79
CA GLU A 334 10.56 17.21 -14.25
C GLU A 334 10.38 15.84 -14.92
N ALA A 335 9.14 15.37 -15.08
CA ALA A 335 8.82 14.12 -15.76
C ALA A 335 9.25 14.12 -17.24
N GLN A 336 9.13 15.25 -17.94
CA GLN A 336 9.60 15.36 -19.32
C GLN A 336 11.13 15.28 -19.44
N LYS A 337 11.88 15.74 -18.42
CA LYS A 337 13.35 15.64 -18.41
C LYS A 337 13.82 14.22 -18.17
N THR A 338 13.16 13.47 -17.30
CA THR A 338 13.50 12.05 -17.05
C THR A 338 13.21 11.19 -18.26
N ASP A 339 12.06 11.36 -18.91
CA ASP A 339 11.66 10.56 -20.08
C ASP A 339 12.62 10.75 -21.26
N ASN A 340 13.06 11.99 -21.52
CA ASN A 340 14.08 12.24 -22.56
C ASN A 340 15.47 11.69 -22.21
N ASN A 341 15.84 11.63 -20.93
CA ASN A 341 17.12 11.09 -20.49
C ASN A 341 17.14 9.56 -20.59
N ASP A 342 16.04 8.92 -20.19
CA ASP A 342 15.87 7.47 -20.25
C ASP A 342 15.76 6.98 -21.71
N GLU A 343 15.10 7.73 -22.59
CA GLU A 343 15.03 7.40 -24.02
C GLU A 343 16.39 7.50 -24.73
N ASN A 344 17.24 8.45 -24.31
CA ASN A 344 18.61 8.59 -24.85
C ASN A 344 19.54 7.50 -24.31
N GLN A 345 19.45 7.18 -23.01
CA GLN A 345 20.22 6.09 -22.41
C GLN A 345 19.84 4.73 -23.03
N LEU A 346 18.55 4.48 -23.26
CA LEU A 346 18.07 3.25 -23.90
C LEU A 346 18.56 3.13 -25.35
N LYS A 347 18.69 4.24 -26.09
CA LYS A 347 19.27 4.25 -27.44
C LYS A 347 20.77 3.94 -27.42
N GLU A 348 21.50 4.47 -26.44
CA GLU A 348 22.93 4.19 -26.27
C GLU A 348 23.17 2.72 -25.90
N ASP A 349 22.42 2.19 -24.93
CA ASP A 349 22.47 0.77 -24.53
C ASP A 349 22.12 -0.16 -25.71
N LEU A 350 21.13 0.20 -26.52
CA LEU A 350 20.73 -0.59 -27.70
C LEU A 350 21.82 -0.61 -28.79
N GLU A 351 22.55 0.49 -28.98
CA GLU A 351 23.70 0.53 -29.88
C GLU A 351 24.88 -0.28 -29.35
N ASP A 352 25.11 -0.28 -28.03
CA ASP A 352 26.14 -1.11 -27.40
C ASP A 352 25.80 -2.61 -27.46
N PHE A 353 24.53 -2.98 -27.23
CA PHE A 353 24.08 -4.36 -27.44
C PHE A 353 24.25 -4.81 -28.89
N LYS A 354 23.96 -3.95 -29.87
CA LYS A 354 24.21 -4.26 -31.29
C LYS A 354 25.70 -4.48 -31.57
N ARG A 355 26.60 -3.70 -30.97
CA ARG A 355 28.06 -3.89 -31.10
C ARG A 355 28.50 -5.23 -30.51
N GLN A 356 28.02 -5.59 -29.32
CA GLN A 356 28.32 -6.88 -28.69
C GLN A 356 27.78 -8.06 -29.51
N LEU A 357 26.58 -7.94 -30.07
CA LEU A 357 25.98 -8.96 -30.92
C LEU A 357 26.76 -9.16 -32.23
N LYS A 358 27.32 -8.07 -32.78
CA LYS A 358 28.21 -8.14 -33.93
C LYS A 358 29.54 -8.83 -33.60
N ALA A 359 30.17 -8.46 -32.48
CA ALA A 359 31.43 -9.05 -32.03
C ALA A 359 31.30 -10.56 -31.72
N THR A 360 30.25 -10.95 -30.99
CA THR A 360 29.97 -12.37 -30.71
C THR A 360 29.64 -13.14 -31.98
N ASN A 361 28.95 -12.54 -32.95
CA ASN A 361 28.70 -13.19 -34.23
C ASN A 361 30.00 -13.37 -35.04
N GLU A 362 30.91 -12.39 -35.01
CA GLU A 362 32.26 -12.51 -35.59
C GLU A 362 33.04 -13.66 -34.92
N GLU A 363 33.06 -13.75 -33.59
CA GLU A 363 33.65 -14.88 -32.85
C GLU A 363 33.02 -16.22 -33.25
N LEU A 364 31.70 -16.29 -33.37
CA LEU A 364 30.97 -17.50 -33.75
C LEU A 364 31.29 -17.93 -35.19
N THR A 365 31.54 -16.98 -36.09
CA THR A 365 32.05 -17.30 -37.44
C THR A 365 33.48 -17.84 -37.40
N THR A 366 34.35 -17.33 -36.51
CA THR A 366 35.70 -17.89 -36.34
C THR A 366 35.67 -19.30 -35.77
N TYR A 367 34.80 -19.57 -34.79
CA TYR A 367 34.60 -20.91 -34.25
C TYR A 367 34.04 -21.87 -35.31
N LYS A 368 33.06 -21.45 -36.12
CA LYS A 368 32.55 -22.26 -37.23
C LYS A 368 33.63 -22.62 -38.25
N LEU A 369 34.48 -21.66 -38.63
CA LEU A 369 35.62 -21.92 -39.51
C LEU A 369 36.67 -22.84 -38.87
N ALA A 370 36.85 -22.77 -37.54
CA ALA A 370 37.75 -23.66 -36.81
C ALA A 370 37.20 -25.09 -36.74
N VAL A 371 35.88 -25.25 -36.57
CA VAL A 371 35.18 -26.54 -36.58
C VAL A 371 35.14 -27.15 -37.99
N GLU A 372 34.94 -26.35 -39.03
CA GLU A 372 34.97 -26.81 -40.42
C GLU A 372 36.39 -27.24 -40.87
N LYS A 373 37.43 -26.70 -40.21
CA LYS A 373 38.82 -27.15 -40.35
C LYS A 373 39.20 -28.31 -39.41
N TYR A 374 38.29 -28.74 -38.54
CA TYR A 374 38.52 -29.83 -37.60
C TYR A 374 38.23 -31.18 -38.28
N ASP A 375 39.29 -31.86 -38.69
CA ASP A 375 39.24 -33.18 -39.32
C ASP A 375 39.26 -34.29 -38.23
N PRO A 376 38.17 -35.06 -38.05
CA PRO A 376 38.04 -36.03 -36.95
C PRO A 376 38.98 -37.24 -37.06
N GLU A 377 39.73 -37.41 -38.16
CA GLU A 377 40.66 -38.54 -38.32
C GLU A 377 42.00 -38.39 -37.58
N LYS A 378 42.31 -37.22 -36.97
CA LYS A 378 43.65 -36.96 -36.38
C LYS A 378 43.74 -36.74 -34.88
N ALA A 379 42.64 -36.79 -34.13
CA ALA A 379 42.70 -36.65 -32.67
C ALA A 379 42.14 -37.90 -32.00
N GLY A 380 43.02 -38.85 -31.71
CA GLY A 380 42.71 -39.91 -30.75
C GLY A 380 42.54 -39.30 -29.35
N GLU A 381 41.42 -39.61 -28.70
CA GLU A 381 41.33 -40.20 -27.36
C GLU A 381 39.86 -40.18 -26.87
N VAL A 382 39.34 -41.37 -26.60
CA VAL A 382 37.95 -41.68 -26.21
C VAL A 382 37.62 -41.27 -24.75
N GLU A 383 38.55 -40.61 -24.06
CA GLU A 383 38.48 -40.40 -22.61
C GLU A 383 37.74 -39.10 -22.21
N SER A 384 37.62 -38.13 -23.12
CA SER A 384 36.91 -36.86 -22.86
C SER A 384 35.39 -36.98 -23.01
N SER A 385 34.86 -38.00 -23.69
CA SER A 385 33.41 -38.14 -23.91
C SER A 385 32.69 -38.69 -22.68
N PHE A 386 33.32 -39.61 -21.94
CA PHE A 386 32.69 -40.30 -20.81
C PHE A 386 32.51 -39.40 -19.57
N LEU A 387 33.46 -38.49 -19.32
CA LEU A 387 33.38 -37.54 -18.19
C LEU A 387 32.36 -36.42 -18.43
N VAL A 388 32.14 -36.05 -19.70
CA VAL A 388 31.10 -35.09 -20.08
C VAL A 388 29.71 -35.74 -19.96
N GLU A 389 29.57 -36.99 -20.38
CA GLU A 389 28.32 -37.76 -20.24
C GLU A 389 27.91 -37.96 -18.76
N GLY A 390 28.86 -38.29 -17.88
CA GLY A 390 28.60 -38.50 -16.45
C GLY A 390 28.13 -37.24 -15.70
N ARG A 391 28.65 -36.06 -16.08
CA ARG A 391 28.24 -34.78 -15.49
C ARG A 391 26.81 -34.39 -15.87
N ASN A 392 26.40 -34.70 -17.10
CA ASN A 392 25.07 -34.39 -17.61
C ASN A 392 23.97 -35.21 -16.89
N ILE A 393 24.28 -36.45 -16.47
CA ILE A 393 23.31 -37.31 -15.77
C ILE A 393 22.98 -36.81 -14.36
N GLU A 394 23.97 -36.29 -13.63
CA GLU A 394 23.74 -35.72 -12.28
C GLU A 394 22.93 -34.42 -12.35
N GLU A 395 23.20 -33.58 -13.35
CA GLU A 395 22.46 -32.35 -13.61
C GLU A 395 21.02 -32.63 -14.05
N GLU A 396 20.81 -33.61 -14.94
CA GLU A 396 19.49 -34.06 -15.35
C GLU A 396 18.67 -34.62 -14.18
N ALA A 397 19.29 -35.40 -13.28
CA ALA A 397 18.65 -35.92 -12.08
C ALA A 397 18.28 -34.81 -11.08
N PHE A 398 19.11 -33.77 -10.95
CA PHE A 398 18.82 -32.60 -10.11
C PHE A 398 17.65 -31.78 -10.67
N LEU A 399 17.66 -31.53 -11.98
CA LEU A 399 16.60 -30.79 -12.67
C LEU A 399 15.26 -31.53 -12.63
N GLU A 400 15.25 -32.86 -12.77
CA GLU A 400 13.99 -33.63 -12.66
C GLU A 400 13.43 -33.60 -11.24
N LYS A 401 14.30 -33.61 -10.21
CA LYS A 401 13.87 -33.45 -8.82
C LYS A 401 13.26 -32.07 -8.58
N GLU A 402 13.87 -31.01 -9.12
CA GLU A 402 13.35 -29.66 -9.00
C GLU A 402 12.03 -29.49 -9.77
N ARG A 403 11.92 -30.10 -10.95
CA ARG A 403 10.67 -30.15 -11.71
C ARG A 403 9.54 -30.83 -10.92
N GLN A 404 9.84 -31.92 -10.21
CA GLN A 404 8.88 -32.60 -9.34
C GLN A 404 8.47 -31.74 -8.14
N ASN A 405 9.39 -30.97 -7.56
CA ASN A 405 9.07 -30.05 -6.47
C ASN A 405 8.12 -28.94 -6.94
N LEU A 406 8.39 -28.34 -8.09
CA LEU A 406 7.54 -27.32 -8.69
C LEU A 406 6.15 -27.87 -9.06
N MET A 407 6.06 -29.12 -9.53
CA MET A 407 4.75 -29.75 -9.79
C MET A 407 3.93 -29.91 -8.51
N LYS A 408 4.55 -30.32 -7.40
CA LYS A 408 3.87 -30.43 -6.10
C LYS A 408 3.42 -29.07 -5.58
N GLU A 409 4.27 -28.06 -5.69
CA GLU A 409 3.91 -26.68 -5.31
C GLU A 409 2.76 -26.15 -6.15
N ARG A 410 2.78 -26.40 -7.47
CA ARG A 410 1.67 -26.07 -8.37
C ARG A 410 0.37 -26.74 -7.95
N GLU A 411 0.41 -28.03 -7.60
CA GLU A 411 -0.76 -28.77 -7.13
C GLU A 411 -1.33 -28.20 -5.83
N ILE A 412 -0.46 -27.82 -4.89
CA ILE A 412 -0.86 -27.17 -3.63
C ILE A 412 -1.54 -25.83 -3.92
N LEU A 413 -0.93 -24.96 -4.74
CA LEU A 413 -1.50 -23.67 -5.10
C LEU A 413 -2.83 -23.80 -5.85
N GLU A 414 -2.95 -24.83 -6.70
CA GLU A 414 -4.19 -25.12 -7.43
C GLU A 414 -5.31 -25.59 -6.48
N ASN A 415 -4.97 -26.38 -5.47
CA ASN A 415 -5.91 -26.77 -4.41
C ASN A 415 -6.30 -25.59 -3.52
N GLU A 416 -5.35 -24.75 -3.10
CA GLU A 416 -5.63 -23.53 -2.35
C GLU A 416 -6.56 -22.60 -3.14
N LYS A 417 -6.27 -22.38 -4.44
CA LYS A 417 -7.14 -21.60 -5.33
C LYS A 417 -8.56 -22.16 -5.39
N ARG A 418 -8.71 -23.49 -5.43
CA ARG A 418 -10.03 -24.15 -5.39
C ARG A 418 -10.75 -23.84 -4.07
N ILE A 419 -10.07 -23.98 -2.93
CA ILE A 419 -10.64 -23.68 -1.61
C ILE A 419 -11.05 -22.21 -1.51
N PHE A 420 -10.21 -21.27 -1.96
CA PHE A 420 -10.54 -19.84 -1.96
C PHE A 420 -11.74 -19.52 -2.86
N THR A 421 -11.82 -20.16 -4.02
CA THR A 421 -12.94 -19.98 -4.94
C THR A 421 -14.22 -20.52 -4.33
N GLU A 422 -14.19 -21.69 -3.71
CA GLU A 422 -15.33 -22.29 -3.02
C GLU A 422 -15.78 -21.45 -1.81
N ALA A 423 -14.85 -20.95 -1.00
CA ALA A 423 -15.13 -20.06 0.11
C ALA A 423 -15.80 -18.75 -0.36
N THR A 424 -15.33 -18.18 -1.49
CA THR A 424 -15.93 -16.99 -2.08
C THR A 424 -17.36 -17.24 -2.57
N ILE A 425 -17.59 -18.39 -3.22
CA ILE A 425 -18.94 -18.80 -3.64
C ILE A 425 -19.85 -18.98 -2.42
N ARG A 426 -19.35 -19.61 -1.35
CA ARG A 426 -20.11 -19.81 -0.11
C ARG A 426 -20.46 -18.48 0.56
N LEU A 427 -19.52 -17.56 0.69
CA LEU A 427 -19.78 -16.23 1.23
C LEU A 427 -20.79 -15.46 0.40
N ASN A 428 -20.73 -15.55 -0.93
CA ASN A 428 -21.73 -14.93 -1.79
C ASN A 428 -23.13 -15.54 -1.62
N ARG A 429 -23.24 -16.86 -1.43
CA ARG A 429 -24.52 -17.52 -1.12
C ARG A 429 -25.06 -17.09 0.24
N GLU A 430 -24.20 -17.05 1.27
CA GLU A 430 -24.58 -16.59 2.61
C GLU A 430 -25.04 -15.13 2.58
N ARG A 431 -24.30 -14.25 1.88
CA ARG A 431 -24.69 -12.85 1.67
C ARG A 431 -26.04 -12.72 0.97
N ALA A 432 -26.27 -13.49 -0.10
CA ALA A 432 -27.56 -13.50 -0.80
C ALA A 432 -28.70 -13.97 0.12
N SER A 433 -28.46 -14.98 0.96
CA SER A 433 -29.43 -15.44 1.96
C SER A 433 -29.75 -14.35 2.99
N PHE A 434 -28.73 -13.64 3.49
CA PHE A 434 -28.93 -12.53 4.44
C PHE A 434 -29.65 -11.34 3.80
N GLU A 435 -29.34 -11.02 2.55
CA GLU A 435 -30.04 -9.95 1.82
C GLU A 435 -31.51 -10.34 1.57
N ALA A 436 -31.81 -11.62 1.30
CA ALA A 436 -33.16 -12.13 1.19
C ALA A 436 -33.92 -12.09 2.53
N GLU A 437 -33.32 -12.55 3.64
CA GLU A 437 -33.92 -12.50 4.98
C GLU A 437 -34.17 -11.04 5.41
N LYS A 438 -33.25 -10.13 5.12
CA LYS A 438 -33.44 -8.69 5.35
C LYS A 438 -34.61 -8.15 4.53
N ALA A 439 -34.75 -8.56 3.26
CA ALA A 439 -35.87 -8.13 2.42
C ALA A 439 -37.21 -8.70 2.93
N GLU A 440 -37.22 -9.93 3.44
CA GLU A 440 -38.38 -10.55 4.07
C GLU A 440 -38.77 -9.85 5.36
N LEU A 441 -37.81 -9.53 6.23
CA LEU A 441 -38.05 -8.75 7.45
C LEU A 441 -38.59 -7.35 7.14
N LEU A 442 -38.05 -6.67 6.14
CA LEU A 442 -38.57 -5.37 5.69
C LEU A 442 -39.99 -5.49 5.13
N LYS A 443 -40.29 -6.58 4.42
CA LYS A 443 -41.64 -6.88 3.93
C LYS A 443 -42.59 -7.16 5.10
N GLU A 444 -42.19 -7.94 6.10
CA GLU A 444 -42.99 -8.20 7.30
C GLU A 444 -43.24 -6.92 8.10
N GLN A 445 -42.22 -6.08 8.28
CA GLN A 445 -42.36 -4.77 8.91
C GLN A 445 -43.34 -3.89 8.13
N PHE A 446 -43.21 -3.84 6.79
CA PHE A 446 -44.14 -3.09 5.95
C PHE A 446 -45.58 -3.61 6.02
N LEU A 447 -45.77 -4.93 6.12
CA LEU A 447 -47.08 -5.55 6.29
C LEU A 447 -47.67 -5.30 7.69
N GLN A 448 -46.85 -5.23 8.74
CA GLN A 448 -47.26 -4.89 10.09
C GLN A 448 -47.59 -3.40 10.26
N ASP A 449 -46.88 -2.53 9.54
CA ASP A 449 -47.10 -1.08 9.53
C ASP A 449 -48.24 -0.68 8.55
N LEU A 450 -48.86 -1.63 7.86
CA LEU A 450 -49.98 -1.37 6.96
C LEU A 450 -51.24 -1.04 7.78
N PRO A 451 -51.85 0.15 7.64
CA PRO A 451 -53.08 0.46 8.35
C PRO A 451 -54.21 -0.46 7.85
N ALA A 452 -55.05 -0.94 8.78
CA ALA A 452 -56.19 -1.84 8.55
C ALA A 452 -57.28 -1.27 7.60
N THR A 453 -57.03 -0.14 6.95
CA THR A 453 -57.94 0.54 6.02
C THR A 453 -57.85 0.04 4.58
N LEU A 454 -56.86 -0.81 4.23
CA LEU A 454 -56.75 -1.39 2.87
C LEU A 454 -57.41 -2.77 2.72
N GLU A 455 -57.78 -3.45 3.81
CA GLU A 455 -58.57 -4.70 3.74
C GLU A 455 -60.06 -4.45 3.41
N ALA A 456 -60.56 -3.22 3.56
CA ALA A 456 -61.97 -2.90 3.37
C ALA A 456 -62.36 -2.69 1.89
N ASP A 457 -61.42 -2.36 1.00
CA ASP A 457 -61.73 -1.98 -0.40
C ASP A 457 -61.67 -3.14 -1.40
N LEU A 458 -61.30 -4.36 -0.97
CA LEU A 458 -61.30 -5.56 -1.82
C LEU A 458 -62.52 -6.48 -1.61
N ILE A 459 -63.42 -6.16 -0.67
CA ILE A 459 -64.62 -6.98 -0.37
C ILE A 459 -65.93 -6.33 -0.89
N ALA A 460 -65.91 -5.06 -1.32
CA ALA A 460 -67.09 -4.36 -1.84
C ALA A 460 -67.05 -4.21 -3.37
N GLY A 461 -67.34 -5.28 -4.10
CA GLY A 461 -67.41 -5.24 -5.56
C GLY A 461 -67.86 -6.55 -6.21
N GLY A 462 -68.92 -7.15 -5.70
CA GLY A 462 -69.55 -8.34 -6.29
C GLY A 462 -70.88 -7.99 -6.99
N HIS A 463 -71.05 -8.55 -8.20
CA HIS A 463 -72.20 -8.53 -9.12
C HIS A 463 -72.27 -7.30 -10.05
N GLU A 464 -72.32 -7.43 -11.38
CA GLU A 464 -73.15 -8.33 -12.20
C GLU A 464 -72.55 -8.71 -13.58
N SER A 465 -73.10 -9.80 -14.15
CA SER A 465 -73.14 -10.19 -15.59
C SER A 465 -71.82 -10.72 -16.19
N GLY A 466 -71.70 -11.96 -16.66
CA GLY A 466 -72.62 -12.72 -17.51
C GLY A 466 -72.01 -12.81 -18.92
N GLY A 467 -71.50 -13.97 -19.33
CA GLY A 467 -71.01 -14.15 -20.70
C GLY A 467 -70.03 -15.29 -20.89
N SER A 468 -70.47 -16.31 -21.63
CA SER A 468 -69.78 -17.55 -21.92
C SER A 468 -68.94 -17.48 -23.20
N LEU A 469 -68.04 -18.46 -23.34
CA LEU A 469 -67.43 -19.05 -24.54
C LEU A 469 -66.06 -18.58 -25.04
N SER A 470 -65.11 -19.49 -24.87
CA SER A 470 -64.16 -20.00 -25.87
C SER A 470 -64.28 -19.46 -27.31
N SER A 471 -63.18 -18.90 -27.82
CA SER A 471 -62.66 -19.21 -29.16
C SER A 471 -61.15 -18.89 -29.21
N GLY A 472 -60.36 -19.79 -29.80
CA GLY A 472 -58.96 -19.54 -30.16
C GLY A 472 -58.86 -18.48 -31.27
N SER A 473 -57.73 -18.17 -31.88
CA SER A 473 -56.32 -18.55 -31.82
C SER A 473 -55.64 -17.54 -32.77
N ILE A 474 -54.30 -17.46 -32.75
CA ILE A 474 -53.43 -16.73 -33.70
C ILE A 474 -53.38 -15.22 -33.43
N GLY A 475 -52.26 -14.57 -33.15
CA GLY A 475 -50.86 -14.90 -33.32
C GLY A 475 -50.14 -13.57 -33.53
N GLU A 476 -48.93 -13.44 -32.99
CA GLU A 476 -47.95 -12.37 -33.27
C GLU A 476 -48.26 -10.97 -32.71
N ILE A 477 -47.68 -10.68 -31.55
CA ILE A 477 -46.71 -9.58 -31.37
C ILE A 477 -45.93 -9.89 -30.08
N PHE A 478 -44.60 -9.97 -30.23
CA PHE A 478 -43.54 -10.31 -29.27
C PHE A 478 -43.29 -11.78 -28.97
N ASP A 479 -42.71 -12.43 -29.99
CA ASP A 479 -41.87 -13.60 -29.83
C ASP A 479 -40.47 -13.23 -29.29
N SER A 480 -39.85 -14.19 -28.60
CA SER A 480 -38.54 -14.09 -27.93
C SER A 480 -37.41 -13.61 -28.84
N PRO A 481 -36.34 -13.05 -28.25
CA PRO A 481 -35.08 -13.76 -28.39
C PRO A 481 -34.24 -13.85 -27.11
N GLN A 482 -33.73 -15.07 -26.92
CA GLN A 482 -32.31 -15.36 -26.72
C GLN A 482 -31.68 -14.91 -25.41
N CYS A 483 -31.66 -15.89 -24.50
CA CYS A 483 -30.46 -16.32 -23.81
C CYS A 483 -29.20 -16.09 -24.67
N MET A 484 -28.45 -15.04 -24.37
CA MET A 484 -27.11 -14.81 -24.91
C MET A 484 -26.14 -14.90 -23.74
N VAL A 485 -25.53 -16.07 -23.66
CA VAL A 485 -24.25 -16.32 -23.03
C VAL A 485 -23.27 -15.27 -23.55
N ALA A 486 -22.91 -14.30 -22.72
CA ALA A 486 -21.72 -13.50 -22.94
C ALA A 486 -20.57 -14.15 -22.17
N VAL A 487 -19.86 -15.05 -22.84
CA VAL A 487 -18.45 -15.33 -22.56
C VAL A 487 -17.66 -14.09 -22.99
N PRO A 488 -16.87 -13.45 -22.12
CA PRO A 488 -15.76 -12.64 -22.58
C PRO A 488 -14.54 -13.55 -22.75
N ASN A 489 -14.02 -13.47 -23.96
CA ASN A 489 -12.85 -14.15 -24.47
C ASN A 489 -11.63 -13.97 -23.56
N ILE A 490 -10.84 -15.05 -23.45
CA ILE A 490 -9.45 -14.98 -23.02
C ILE A 490 -8.73 -14.05 -23.99
N THR A 491 -8.29 -12.90 -23.49
CA THR A 491 -7.17 -12.16 -24.06
C THR A 491 -6.15 -12.05 -22.95
N SER A 492 -5.01 -12.72 -23.10
CA SER A 492 -3.78 -12.30 -22.41
C SER A 492 -3.00 -11.41 -23.38
N PRO A 493 -2.06 -10.53 -22.96
CA PRO A 493 -1.86 -9.88 -21.66
C PRO A 493 -1.77 -8.34 -21.81
N SER A 494 -1.99 -7.57 -20.75
CA SER A 494 -1.40 -6.23 -20.61
C SER A 494 -1.12 -5.97 -19.14
N ARG A 495 0.17 -5.75 -18.87
CA ARG A 495 0.74 -5.42 -17.57
C ARG A 495 -0.02 -4.26 -16.94
N ASN A 496 -0.64 -4.50 -15.78
CA ASN A 496 -0.63 -3.56 -14.66
C ASN A 496 -1.30 -4.22 -13.45
N ILE A 497 -0.47 -4.84 -12.62
CA ILE A 497 -0.83 -5.28 -11.28
C ILE A 497 -0.87 -4.03 -10.40
N MET A 498 -2.06 -3.50 -10.13
CA MET A 498 -2.26 -2.64 -8.96
C MET A 498 -2.30 -3.56 -7.73
N TYR A 499 -1.20 -3.54 -6.98
CA TYR A 499 -1.13 -4.09 -5.64
C TYR A 499 -2.16 -3.37 -4.75
N ILE A 500 -3.16 -4.11 -4.27
CA ILE A 500 -3.90 -3.70 -3.08
C ILE A 500 -3.03 -4.13 -1.89
N GLU A 501 -2.33 -3.17 -1.31
CA GLU A 501 -1.58 -3.32 -0.06
C GLU A 501 -2.54 -3.57 1.11
N GLY A 502 -2.60 -4.82 1.56
CA GLY A 502 -3.12 -5.19 2.87
C GLY A 502 -2.30 -6.37 3.40
N PRO A 503 -1.76 -6.33 4.64
CA PRO A 503 -0.94 -7.41 5.14
C PRO A 503 -1.79 -8.69 5.37
N PRO A 504 -1.28 -9.88 5.02
CA PRO A 504 -1.95 -11.13 5.36
C PRO A 504 -1.91 -11.33 6.89
N VAL A 505 -3.07 -11.56 7.48
CA VAL A 505 -3.19 -11.96 8.89
C VAL A 505 -2.66 -13.39 9.02
N VAL A 506 -1.42 -13.51 9.48
CA VAL A 506 -0.83 -14.79 9.88
C VAL A 506 -1.46 -15.20 11.20
N LEU A 507 -2.39 -16.17 11.17
CA LEU A 507 -2.82 -16.88 12.37
C LEU A 507 -1.71 -17.85 12.77
N SER A 508 -0.97 -17.51 13.82
CA SER A 508 -0.01 -18.41 14.46
C SER A 508 -0.71 -19.63 15.07
N PRO A 509 -0.11 -20.84 15.05
CA PRO A 509 -0.72 -22.03 15.65
C PRO A 509 -0.89 -21.88 17.17
N SER A 510 -2.13 -21.95 17.63
CA SER A 510 -2.49 -22.03 19.04
C SER A 510 -1.85 -23.27 19.68
N ARG A 511 -0.93 -23.05 20.63
CA ARG A 511 -0.40 -24.11 21.49
C ARG A 511 -1.53 -24.67 22.36
N LEU A 512 -1.95 -25.90 22.08
CA LEU A 512 -2.78 -26.69 22.99
C LEU A 512 -1.99 -27.00 24.27
N SER A 513 -2.47 -26.48 25.40
CA SER A 513 -1.97 -26.79 26.73
C SER A 513 -2.33 -28.23 27.12
N LYS A 514 -1.33 -29.11 27.23
CA LYS A 514 -1.48 -30.41 27.89
C LYS A 514 -1.73 -30.17 29.39
N GLN A 515 -2.92 -30.58 29.86
CA GLN A 515 -3.21 -30.83 31.27
C GLN A 515 -2.24 -31.90 31.78
N GLN A 516 -1.29 -31.52 32.64
CA GLN A 516 -0.65 -32.46 33.55
C GLN A 516 -1.53 -32.59 34.79
N HIS A 517 -2.14 -33.77 34.93
CA HIS A 517 -2.60 -34.29 36.21
C HIS A 517 -1.36 -34.53 37.08
N ASP A 518 -1.18 -33.75 38.13
CA ASP A 518 -0.30 -34.14 39.23
C ASP A 518 -1.04 -34.10 40.56
N SER A 519 -1.00 -35.26 41.19
CA SER A 519 -1.68 -35.65 42.41
C SER A 519 -1.14 -34.91 43.63
N ASN A 520 -2.09 -34.37 44.37
CA ASN A 520 -1.95 -33.75 45.68
C ASN A 520 -1.39 -34.73 46.72
N LYS A 521 -0.18 -34.49 47.23
CA LYS A 521 0.30 -35.00 48.53
C LYS A 521 0.99 -33.86 49.28
N GLY A 522 0.29 -33.38 50.31
CA GLY A 522 0.77 -32.31 51.15
C GLY A 522 1.92 -32.72 52.09
N ARG A 523 2.64 -31.70 52.57
CA ARG A 523 3.17 -31.60 53.93
C ARG A 523 3.76 -30.20 54.16
N GLY A 524 3.27 -29.52 55.19
CA GLY A 524 4.11 -28.90 56.21
C GLY A 524 4.78 -27.55 55.91
N SER A 525 4.06 -26.47 56.23
CA SER A 525 4.46 -25.40 57.17
C SER A 525 5.95 -25.25 57.51
N SER A 526 6.56 -24.09 57.19
CA SER A 526 7.06 -23.10 58.19
C SER A 526 8.06 -22.07 57.65
N ARG A 527 7.90 -20.86 58.20
CA ARG A 527 8.89 -19.77 58.46
C ARG A 527 9.16 -18.69 57.40
N ARG A 528 8.53 -17.53 57.67
CA ARG A 528 9.13 -16.18 57.88
C ARG A 528 10.62 -16.04 57.54
N LEU A 529 10.94 -15.07 56.69
CA LEU A 529 11.35 -13.71 57.08
C LEU A 529 10.92 -12.70 56.00
#